data_AF-A0A2W6A3X0-F1
#
_entry.id   AF-A0A2W6A3X0-F1
#
_cell.length_a   1.000
_cell.length_b   1.000
_cell.length_c   1.000
_cell.angle_alpha   90.00
_cell.angle_beta   90.00
_cell.angle_gamma   90.00
#
_symmetry.space_group_name_H-M   'P 1'
#
loop_
_entity.id
_entity.type
_entity.pdbx_description
1 polymer ?
#
loop_
_entity_poly.entity_id
_entity_poly.type
_entity_poly.pdbx_seq_one_letter_code
_entity_poly.pdbx_strand_id
1 'polypeptide(L)' 'PYHWLVALTVGAALVGVVLWGTISGAMLPFLLRLCRLDPATSSAPFVATIVDVTGLLIYFNVALYILRGTLL' A
#
# COMPACT_ATOMS: atom_id res chain seq x y z
N PRO A 1 -22.68 -5.95 14.64
CA PRO A 1 -23.37 -5.62 13.37
C PRO A 1 -22.48 -5.11 12.21
N TYR A 2 -21.30 -4.52 12.44
CA TYR A 2 -20.44 -3.94 11.37
C TYR A 2 -19.24 -4.80 10.98
N HIS A 3 -19.00 -5.91 11.69
CA HIS A 3 -17.85 -6.79 11.51
C HIS A 3 -17.75 -7.36 10.09
N TRP A 4 -18.88 -7.58 9.41
CA TRP A 4 -18.89 -8.07 8.03
C TRP A 4 -18.45 -6.99 7.02
N LEU A 5 -18.86 -5.74 7.21
CA LEU A 5 -18.41 -4.60 6.39
C LEU A 5 -16.93 -4.33 6.58
N VAL A 6 -16.44 -4.43 7.82
CA VAL A 6 -15.01 -4.29 8.12
C VAL A 6 -14.21 -5.42 7.48
N ALA A 7 -14.67 -6.68 7.59
CA ALA A 7 -14.01 -7.82 6.95
C ALA A 7 -13.95 -7.67 5.41
N LEU A 8 -15.06 -7.22 4.78
CA LEU A 8 -15.10 -6.92 3.35
C LEU A 8 -14.10 -5.82 2.97
N THR A 9 -14.02 -4.77 3.78
CA THR A 9 -13.11 -3.63 3.56
C THR A 9 -11.65 -4.04 3.65
N VAL A 10 -11.30 -4.79 4.70
CA VAL A 10 -9.94 -5.31 4.90
C VAL A 10 -9.58 -6.26 3.76
N GLY A 11 -10.49 -7.16 3.36
CA GLY A 11 -10.28 -8.09 2.25
C GLY A 11 -10.06 -7.38 0.91
N ALA A 12 -10.90 -6.41 0.58
CA ALA A 12 -10.77 -5.62 -0.65
C ALA A 12 -9.50 -4.76 -0.66
N ALA A 13 -9.17 -4.13 0.47
CA ALA A 13 -7.95 -3.34 0.61
C ALA A 13 -6.69 -4.21 0.48
N LEU A 14 -6.69 -5.41 1.06
CA LEU A 14 -5.58 -6.36 0.97
C LEU A 14 -5.23 -6.70 -0.47
N VAL A 15 -6.22 -6.94 -1.33
CA VAL A 15 -5.97 -7.21 -2.76
C VAL A 15 -5.26 -6.03 -3.41
N GLY A 16 -5.73 -4.80 -3.17
CA GLY A 16 -5.11 -3.59 -3.71
C GLY A 16 -3.69 -3.36 -3.19
N VAL A 17 -3.48 -3.49 -1.88
CA VAL A 17 -2.17 -3.30 -1.23
C VAL A 17 -1.16 -4.34 -1.70
N VAL A 18 -1.55 -5.62 -1.83
CA VAL A 18 -0.65 -6.68 -2.29
C VAL A 18 -0.27 -6.49 -3.76
N LEU A 19 -1.23 -6.18 -4.63
CA LEU A 19 -0.95 -5.88 -6.04
C LEU A 19 0.01 -4.69 -6.16
N TRP A 20 -0.26 -3.61 -5.43
CA TRP A 20 0.62 -2.44 -5.41
C TRP A 20 2.02 -2.75 -4.86
N GLY A 21 2.09 -3.49 -3.75
CA GLY A 21 3.34 -3.90 -3.12
C GLY A 21 4.21 -4.76 -4.04
N THR A 22 3.60 -5.69 -4.78
CA THR A 22 4.34 -6.53 -5.76
C THR A 22 4.87 -5.71 -6.94
N ILE A 23 4.08 -4.76 -7.45
CA ILE A 23 4.53 -3.84 -8.51
C ILE A 23 5.66 -2.95 -8.00
N SER A 24 5.48 -2.31 -6.84
CA SER A 24 6.50 -1.43 -6.25
C SER A 24 7.79 -2.19 -5.92
N GLY A 25 7.69 -3.41 -5.39
CA GLY A 25 8.83 -4.28 -5.12
C GLY A 25 9.56 -4.72 -6.40
N ALA A 26 8.84 -4.99 -7.50
CA ALA A 26 9.45 -5.31 -8.79
C ALA A 26 10.12 -4.08 -9.44
N MET A 27 9.62 -2.88 -9.16
CA MET A 27 10.22 -1.61 -9.62
C MET A 27 11.41 -1.17 -8.78
N LEU A 28 11.59 -1.68 -7.56
CA LEU A 28 12.72 -1.41 -6.67
C LEU A 28 14.10 -1.53 -7.37
N PRO A 29 14.46 -2.64 -8.05
CA PRO A 29 15.76 -2.75 -8.74
C PRO A 29 15.94 -1.74 -9.88
N PHE A 30 14.85 -1.31 -10.52
CA PHE A 30 14.89 -0.27 -11.57
C PHE A 30 15.08 1.12 -10.97
N LEU A 31 14.37 1.45 -9.88
CA LEU A 31 14.57 2.71 -9.15
C LEU A 31 15.99 2.82 -8.60
N LEU A 32 16.51 1.74 -8.02
CA LEU A 32 17.88 1.65 -7.53
C LEU A 32 18.91 1.92 -8.63
N ARG A 33 18.71 1.36 -9.83
CA ARG A 33 19.57 1.64 -10.99
C ARG A 33 19.46 3.10 -11.45
N LEU A 34 18.27 3.69 -11.40
CA LEU A 34 18.02 5.05 -11.89
C LEU A 34 18.61 6.11 -10.95
N CYS A 35 18.54 5.90 -9.64
CA CYS A 35 19.02 6.87 -8.66
C CYS A 35 20.55 6.95 -8.56
N ARG A 36 21.33 6.00 -9.13
CA ARG A 36 22.82 5.96 -9.00
C ARG A 36 23.31 6.07 -7.53
N LEU A 37 22.42 5.80 -6.56
CA LEU A 37 22.71 5.81 -5.13
C LEU A 37 23.19 4.41 -4.74
N ASP A 38 24.19 4.34 -3.88
CA ASP A 38 24.75 3.08 -3.42
C ASP A 38 23.65 2.16 -2.82
N PRO A 39 23.38 1.01 -3.45
CA PRO A 39 22.15 0.22 -3.22
C PRO A 39 22.10 -0.51 -1.87
N ALA A 40 23.10 -0.31 -1.00
CA ALA A 40 23.35 -1.18 0.14
C ALA A 40 22.78 -0.67 1.49
N THR A 41 22.54 0.63 1.68
CA THR A 41 22.36 1.14 3.06
C THR A 41 21.21 2.13 3.29
N SER A 42 20.63 2.80 2.29
CA SER A 42 19.57 3.82 2.53
C SER A 42 18.32 3.74 1.65
N SER A 43 18.33 2.96 0.58
CA SER A 43 17.21 2.93 -0.39
C SER A 43 16.08 1.97 0.01
N ALA A 44 16.42 0.87 0.68
CA ALA A 44 15.44 -0.09 1.19
C ALA A 44 14.43 0.52 2.18
N PRO A 45 14.84 1.33 3.18
CA PRO A 45 13.87 1.99 4.06
C PRO A 45 13.03 3.05 3.34
N PHE A 46 13.53 3.69 2.29
CA PHE A 46 12.77 4.70 1.53
C PHE A 46 11.65 4.09 0.68
N VAL A 47 11.89 2.94 0.07
CA VAL A 47 10.82 2.25 -0.66
C VAL A 47 9.81 1.65 0.30
N ALA A 48 10.24 1.15 1.45
CA ALA A 48 9.33 0.70 2.49
C ALA A 48 8.37 1.82 2.93
N THR A 49 8.86 3.06 3.13
CA THR A 49 7.99 4.19 3.51
C THR A 49 7.04 4.61 2.39
N ILE A 50 7.48 4.58 1.12
CA ILE A 50 6.57 4.86 -0.01
C ILE A 50 5.47 3.81 -0.09
N VAL A 51 5.81 2.52 0.00
CA VAL A 51 4.85 1.42 -0.03
C VAL A 51 3.88 1.51 1.15
N ASP A 52 4.36 1.92 2.33
CA ASP A 52 3.53 2.09 3.52
C ASP A 52 2.53 3.24 3.36
N VAL A 53 2.99 4.44 2.98
CA VAL A 53 2.12 5.60 2.74
C VAL A 53 1.10 5.32 1.63
N THR A 54 1.53 4.70 0.53
CA THR A 54 0.63 4.34 -0.57
C THR A 54 -0.33 3.22 -0.21
N GLY A 55 0.09 2.25 0.61
CA GLY A 55 -0.75 1.20 1.16
C GLY A 55 -1.85 1.76 2.06
N LEU A 56 -1.51 2.72 2.94
CA LEU A 56 -2.48 3.44 3.76
C LEU A 56 -3.48 4.22 2.90
N LEU A 57 -3.02 4.90 1.84
CA LEU A 57 -3.92 5.58 0.91
C LEU A 57 -4.90 4.61 0.24
N ILE A 58 -4.45 3.43 -0.19
CA ILE A 58 -5.33 2.41 -0.76
C ILE A 58 -6.36 1.95 0.28
N TYR A 59 -5.90 1.62 1.49
CA TYR A 59 -6.78 1.18 2.58
C TYR A 59 -7.85 2.22 2.91
N PHE A 60 -7.45 3.47 3.14
CA PHE A 60 -8.39 4.54 3.50
C PHE A 60 -9.34 4.88 2.35
N ASN A 61 -8.93 4.78 1.09
CA ASN A 61 -9.84 4.95 -0.04
C ASN A 61 -10.88 3.84 -0.12
N VAL A 62 -10.47 2.58 0.05
CA VAL A 62 -11.39 1.43 0.09
C VAL A 62 -12.34 1.54 1.28
N ALA A 63 -11.82 1.94 2.44
CA ALA A 63 -12.63 2.18 3.63
C ALA A 63 -13.62 3.34 3.42
N LEU A 64 -13.20 4.45 2.83
CA LEU A 64 -14.09 5.57 2.48
C LEU A 64 -15.17 5.16 1.50
N TYR A 65 -14.91 4.21 0.59
CA TYR A 65 -15.90 3.77 -0.38
C TYR A 65 -16.92 2.81 0.23
N ILE A 66 -16.47 1.89 1.09
CA ILE A 66 -17.31 0.81 1.66
C ILE A 66 -18.00 1.24 2.96
N LEU A 67 -17.34 2.03 3.82
CA LEU A 67 -17.88 2.48 5.10
C LEU A 67 -18.54 3.87 5.06
N ARG A 68 -18.60 4.52 3.89
CA ARG A 68 -19.26 5.84 3.73
C ARG A 68 -20.69 5.79 4.27
N GLY A 69 -21.01 6.59 5.28
CA GLY A 69 -22.36 6.67 5.86
C GLY A 69 -22.70 5.58 6.89
N THR A 70 -21.80 4.61 7.16
CA THR A 70 -21.99 3.65 8.27
C THR A 70 -21.18 4.04 9.51
N LEU A 71 -19.98 4.61 9.31
CA LEU A 71 -19.02 4.94 10.38
C LEU A 71 -18.42 6.36 10.27
N LEU A 72 -18.63 7.04 9.13
CA LEU A 72 -18.23 8.42 8.82
C LEU A 72 -19.42 9.15 8.21
#